data_AF-A0A380DW67-F1
#
_entry.id   AF-A0A380DW67-F1
#
_cell.length_a   1.000
_cell.length_b   1.000
_cell.length_c   1.000
_cell.angle_alpha   90.00
_cell.angle_beta   90.00
_cell.angle_gamma   90.00
#
_symmetry.space_group_name_H-M   'P 1'
#
loop_
_entity.id
_entity.type
_entity.pdbx_description
1 polymer ?
#
loop_
_entity_poly.entity_id
_entity_poly.type
_entity_poly.pdbx_seq_one_letter_code
_entity_poly.pdbx_strand_id
1 'polypeptide(L)' 'MSQERYSRQILFKQIGEIGQSKINQKCALIIGMGALGTHVAEGLVRAGIAN' A
#
# COMPACT_ATOMS: atom_id res chain seq x y z
N MET A 1 13.29 -1.70 -6.32
CA MET A 1 12.20 -0.69 -6.34
C MET A 1 12.68 0.52 -5.56
N SER A 2 12.57 1.73 -6.12
CA SER A 2 13.10 2.93 -5.49
C SER A 2 12.32 3.26 -4.21
N GLN A 3 13.03 3.31 -3.08
CA GLN A 3 12.54 3.83 -1.79
C GLN A 3 11.85 5.20 -1.94
N GLU A 4 12.20 5.97 -2.99
CA GLU A 4 11.57 7.25 -3.34
C GLU A 4 10.04 7.20 -3.42
N ARG A 5 9.44 6.13 -3.98
CA ARG A 5 7.97 6.05 -4.17
C ARG A 5 7.20 6.18 -2.85
N TYR A 6 7.75 5.63 -1.76
CA TYR A 6 7.12 5.60 -0.44
C TYR A 6 7.76 6.54 0.56
N SER A 7 8.69 7.40 0.14
CA SER A 7 9.42 8.34 1.01
C SER A 7 8.51 9.12 1.96
N ARG A 8 7.44 9.73 1.44
CA ARG A 8 6.45 10.47 2.27
C ARG A 8 5.66 9.58 3.22
N GLN A 9 5.36 8.35 2.82
CA GLN A 9 4.65 7.38 3.65
C GLN A 9 5.54 6.88 4.80
N ILE A 10 6.83 6.66 4.53
CA ILE A 10 7.85 6.28 5.52
C ILE A 10 8.11 7.39 6.53
N LEU A 11 8.08 8.67 6.13
CA LEU A 11 8.24 9.80 7.04
C LEU A 11 7.13 9.90 8.11
N PHE A 12 5.98 9.26 7.88
CA PHE A 12 4.94 9.18 8.89
C PHE A 12 5.35 8.19 9.99
N LYS A 13 5.55 8.70 11.21
CA LYS A 13 6.12 7.95 12.35
C LYS A 13 5.40 6.63 12.66
N GLN A 14 4.11 6.52 12.40
CA GLN A 14 3.35 5.28 12.66
C GLN A 14 3.56 4.20 11.60
N ILE A 15 4.12 4.55 10.43
CA ILE A 15 4.50 3.61 9.36
C ILE A 15 6.00 3.34 9.44
N GLY A 16 6.84 4.34 9.15
CA GLY A 16 8.29 4.15 9.08
C GLY A 16 8.71 3.11 8.02
N GLU A 17 10.02 2.82 7.97
CA GLU A 17 10.54 1.82 7.04
C GLU A 17 9.98 0.42 7.34
N ILE A 18 9.88 0.08 8.63
CA ILE A 18 9.37 -1.22 9.09
C ILE A 18 7.90 -1.40 8.67
N GLY A 19 7.07 -0.37 8.85
CA GLY A 19 5.66 -0.43 8.44
C GLY A 19 5.52 -0.53 6.92
N GLN A 20 6.30 0.23 6.15
CA GLN A 20 6.28 0.13 4.69
C GLN A 20 6.71 -1.26 4.21
N SER A 21 7.75 -1.83 4.81
CA SER A 21 8.20 -3.20 4.52
C SER A 21 7.09 -4.22 4.78
N LYS A 22 6.37 -4.08 5.90
CA LYS A 22 5.19 -4.91 6.19
C LYS A 22 4.11 -4.77 5.13
N ILE A 23 3.78 -3.53 4.72
CA ILE A 23 2.75 -3.26 3.69
C ILE A 23 3.12 -3.94 2.37
N ASN A 24 4.38 -3.82 1.94
CA ASN A 24 4.86 -4.42 0.70
C ASN A 24 4.68 -5.95 0.69
N GLN A 25 4.92 -6.61 1.84
CA GLN A 25 4.78 -8.06 1.97
C GLN A 25 3.34 -8.56 2.12
N LYS A 26 2.34 -7.67 2.20
CA LYS A 26 0.93 -8.10 2.32
C LYS A 26 0.32 -8.37 0.96
N CYS A 27 -0.64 -9.28 0.97
CA CYS A 27 -1.55 -9.57 -0.13
C CYS A 27 -2.99 -9.36 0.36
N ALA A 28 -3.85 -8.84 -0.51
CA ALA A 28 -5.26 -8.59 -0.22
C ALA A 28 -6.14 -9.18 -1.33
N LEU A 29 -7.22 -9.85 -0.94
CA LEU A 29 -8.28 -10.30 -1.84
C LEU A 29 -9.44 -9.31 -1.79
N ILE A 30 -9.86 -8.84 -2.96
CA ILE A 30 -11.04 -7.96 -3.10
C ILE A 30 -12.14 -8.78 -3.78
N ILE A 31 -13.30 -8.87 -3.13
CA ILE A 31 -14.49 -9.53 -3.68
C ILE A 31 -15.50 -8.46 -4.10
N GLY A 32 -15.78 -8.40 -5.40
CA GLY A 32 -16.60 -7.36 -6.01
C GLY A 32 -15.76 -6.20 -6.53
N MET A 33 -15.80 -5.98 -7.85
CA MET A 33 -14.98 -4.98 -8.55
C MET A 33 -15.84 -3.92 -9.24
N GLY A 34 -16.67 -3.25 -8.44
CA GLY A 34 -17.43 -2.05 -8.83
C GLY A 34 -16.83 -0.79 -8.20
N ALA A 35 -17.64 0.26 -8.01
CA ALA A 35 -17.19 1.54 -7.46
C ALA A 35 -16.38 1.43 -6.15
N LEU A 36 -16.81 0.57 -5.22
CA LEU A 36 -16.12 0.37 -3.95
C LEU A 36 -14.82 -0.43 -4.13
N GLY A 37 -14.87 -1.51 -4.93
CA GLY A 37 -13.72 -2.38 -5.16
C GLY A 37 -12.57 -1.64 -5.83
N THR A 38 -12.86 -0.81 -6.83
CA THR A 38 -11.85 -0.03 -7.53
C THR A 38 -11.26 1.07 -6.66
N HIS A 39 -12.07 1.78 -5.86
CA HIS A 39 -11.59 2.81 -4.94
C HIS A 39 -10.65 2.23 -3.87
N VAL A 40 -11.00 1.09 -3.29
CA VAL A 40 -10.14 0.40 -2.32
C VAL A 40 -8.86 -0.12 -2.98
N ALA A 41 -8.97 -0.76 -4.16
CA ALA A 41 -7.82 -1.28 -4.89
C ALA A 41 -6.79 -0.17 -5.20
N GLU A 42 -7.25 1.01 -5.61
CA GLU A 42 -6.40 2.17 -5.85
C GLU A 42 -5.57 2.53 -4.62
N GLY A 43 -6.22 2.64 -3.45
CA GLY A 43 -5.55 2.94 -2.19
C GLY A 43 -4.51 1.89 -1.80
N LEU A 44 -4.85 0.60 -1.90
CA LEU A 44 -3.96 -0.50 -1.52
C LEU A 44 -2.70 -0.57 -2.41
N VAL A 45 -2.88 -0.43 -3.73
CA VAL A 45 -1.76 -0.43 -4.69
C VAL A 45 -0.87 0.80 -4.48
N ARG A 46 -1.47 1.98 -4.24
CA ARG A 46 -0.70 3.20 -3.95
C ARG A 46 0.07 3.11 -2.63
N ALA A 47 -0.48 2.43 -1.62
CA ALA A 47 0.19 2.18 -0.35
C ALA A 47 1.33 1.15 -0.45
N GLY A 48 1.34 0.32 -1.50
CA GLY A 48 2.40 -0.62 -1.82
C GLY A 48 2.07 -2.10 -1.63
N ILE A 49 0.80 -2.46 -1.43
CA ILE A 49 0.38 -3.87 -1.40
C ILE A 49 0.59 -4.49 -2.79
N ALA A 50 1.09 -5.73 -2.81
CA ALA A 50 1.45 -6.51 -4.01
C ALA A 50 2.74 -6.09 -4.75
N ASN A 51 3.74 -5.58 -4.03
CA ASN A 51 5.11 -5.38 -4.52
C ASN A 51 6.07 -6.51 -4.14
#